data_AF-A0A7W3RMW9-F1
#
_entry.id   AF-A0A7W3RMW9-F1
#
_cell.length_a   1.000
_cell.length_b   1.000
_cell.length_c   1.000
_cell.angle_alpha   90.00
_cell.angle_beta   90.00
_cell.angle_gamma   90.00
#
_symmetry.space_group_name_H-M   'P 1'
#
loop_
_entity.id
_entity.type
_entity.pdbx_description
1 polymer ?
#
loop_
_entity_poly.entity_id
_entity_poly.type
_entity_poly.pdbx_seq_one_letter_code
_entity_poly.pdbx_strand_id
1 'polypeptide(L)'
;MTSAAASAATAARTARDLTADLPLPALEDLYRDLHRHPELSLREHRTAGKLAGRLADAGFETAEGVGGTGAVGRLANGDGPTVLLRADMDALPVTEATGLPYASTNDGVMHACGHDLHVTWLAGAAAALAAGRDTWRGTLLMVGQPAEESGQGARRMLADGLYERFGRPDVLLGQHAAPGPAGLYPHVPGLIMSAATDVDIVVHGRGGHGSRPEATVDPVVTAAYLVTRLQTVVSREVAAGESAVLTVGRIEAGTRHNIIPDEARIALNLRTQSEPVRQRMLAAIRRIAQGECLAAGCPREPEVTIGATFPVTVNDAATDTTVAAAHRELFGAATVFDPGPAMGSEDFPELALDGAVPYAYWFVTTTPHDIWNEAPGDTLPEKLAAVPSNHSPHFAPDPATVAPGVRTLVSGALALLSEA
;
A
#
# COMPACT_ATOMS: atom_id res chain seq x y z
N MET A 1 -11.34 15.45 -32.22
CA MET A 1 -10.87 14.85 -30.96
C MET A 1 -10.37 15.97 -30.08
N THR A 2 -10.66 15.96 -28.78
CA THR A 2 -10.12 16.95 -27.83
C THR A 2 -8.60 16.79 -27.71
N SER A 3 -7.89 17.85 -27.30
CA SER A 3 -6.43 17.83 -27.10
C SER A 3 -5.97 16.66 -26.21
N ALA A 4 -6.71 16.40 -25.13
CA ALA A 4 -6.43 15.30 -24.19
C ALA A 4 -6.57 13.90 -24.80
N ALA A 5 -7.57 13.67 -25.66
CA ALA A 5 -7.75 12.36 -26.30
C ALA A 5 -6.64 12.07 -27.33
N ALA A 6 -6.16 13.10 -28.03
CA ALA A 6 -5.02 12.97 -28.94
C ALA A 6 -3.72 12.64 -28.18
N SER A 7 -3.48 13.32 -27.06
CA SER A 7 -2.33 13.06 -26.18
C SER A 7 -2.35 11.64 -25.59
N ALA A 8 -3.49 11.17 -25.08
CA ALA A 8 -3.64 9.81 -24.56
C ALA A 8 -3.34 8.73 -25.62
N ALA A 9 -3.84 8.93 -26.84
CA ALA A 9 -3.58 8.01 -27.95
C ALA A 9 -2.10 8.01 -28.36
N THR A 10 -1.42 9.16 -28.33
CA THR A 10 0.03 9.24 -28.59
C THR A 10 0.82 8.53 -27.50
N ALA A 11 0.56 8.82 -26.22
CA ALA A 11 1.21 8.13 -25.10
C ALA A 11 1.04 6.62 -25.17
N ALA A 12 -0.17 6.13 -25.50
CA ALA A 12 -0.44 4.70 -25.65
C ALA A 12 0.33 4.05 -26.82
N ARG A 13 0.40 4.72 -27.99
CA ARG A 13 1.19 4.23 -29.12
C ARG A 13 2.68 4.17 -28.79
N THR A 14 3.23 5.27 -28.27
CA THR A 14 4.64 5.34 -27.89
C THR A 14 4.98 4.31 -26.81
N ALA A 15 4.13 4.15 -25.79
CA ALA A 15 4.33 3.11 -24.78
C ALA A 15 4.32 1.70 -25.37
N ARG A 16 3.44 1.42 -26.34
CA ARG A 16 3.41 0.13 -27.05
C ARG A 16 4.72 -0.12 -27.79
N ASP A 17 5.24 0.89 -28.47
CA ASP A 17 6.48 0.80 -29.24
C ASP A 17 7.69 0.61 -28.31
N LEU A 18 7.82 1.43 -27.25
CA LEU A 18 8.91 1.34 -26.28
C LEU A 18 8.92 0.05 -25.46
N THR A 19 7.79 -0.66 -25.41
CA THR A 19 7.65 -1.91 -24.65
C THR A 19 7.38 -3.14 -25.53
N ALA A 20 7.58 -3.01 -26.85
CA ALA A 20 7.41 -4.12 -27.79
C ALA A 20 8.48 -5.20 -27.54
N ASP A 21 9.72 -4.76 -27.33
CA ASP A 21 10.90 -5.62 -27.18
C ASP A 21 11.43 -5.64 -25.72
N LEU A 22 10.53 -5.55 -24.74
CA LEU A 22 10.93 -5.70 -23.34
C LEU A 22 11.69 -7.02 -23.16
N PRO A 23 12.82 -7.03 -22.41
CA PRO A 23 13.58 -8.24 -22.14
C PRO A 23 12.84 -9.10 -21.09
N LEU A 24 11.68 -9.65 -21.46
CA LEU A 24 10.75 -10.32 -20.55
C LEU A 24 11.41 -11.44 -19.74
N PRO A 25 12.24 -12.33 -20.31
CA PRO A 25 12.94 -13.33 -19.50
C PRO A 25 13.77 -12.70 -18.37
N ALA A 26 14.49 -11.60 -18.64
CA ALA A 26 15.32 -10.93 -17.63
C ALA A 26 14.52 -10.15 -16.58
N LEU A 27 13.28 -9.74 -16.90
CA LEU A 27 12.35 -9.12 -15.95
C LEU A 27 11.64 -10.17 -15.11
N GLU A 28 11.19 -11.28 -15.71
CA GLU A 28 10.64 -12.41 -14.96
C GLU A 28 11.68 -13.04 -14.04
N ASP A 29 12.93 -13.12 -14.46
CA ASP A 29 14.03 -13.57 -13.61
C ASP A 29 14.29 -12.60 -12.46
N LEU A 30 14.13 -11.28 -12.66
CA LEU A 30 14.17 -10.32 -11.56
C LEU A 30 13.03 -10.57 -10.57
N TYR A 31 11.79 -10.67 -11.07
CA TYR A 31 10.62 -10.92 -10.25
C TYR A 31 10.80 -12.20 -9.41
N ARG A 32 11.12 -13.33 -10.03
CA ARG A 32 11.33 -14.61 -9.34
C ARG A 32 12.49 -14.56 -8.35
N ASP A 33 13.53 -13.80 -8.67
CA ASP A 33 14.66 -13.61 -7.78
C ASP A 33 14.30 -12.78 -6.55
N LEU A 34 13.57 -11.68 -6.71
CA LEU A 34 13.09 -10.87 -5.60
C LEU A 34 12.11 -11.67 -4.72
N HIS A 35 11.17 -12.38 -5.35
CA HIS A 35 10.22 -13.27 -4.67
C HIS A 35 10.91 -14.32 -3.79
N ARG A 36 12.00 -14.92 -4.29
CA ARG A 36 12.78 -15.94 -3.58
C ARG A 36 13.60 -15.37 -2.41
N HIS A 37 13.91 -14.08 -2.43
CA HIS A 37 14.76 -13.41 -1.43
C HIS A 37 14.07 -12.18 -0.82
N PRO A 38 12.90 -12.36 -0.18
CA PRO A 38 12.15 -11.25 0.37
C PRO A 38 12.86 -10.68 1.60
N GLU A 39 12.80 -9.36 1.76
CA GLU A 39 13.41 -8.61 2.86
C GLU A 39 12.35 -7.77 3.56
N LEU A 40 12.33 -7.79 4.90
CA LEU A 40 11.38 -7.04 5.72
C LEU A 40 11.60 -5.53 5.62
N SER A 41 10.58 -4.76 6.02
CA SER A 41 10.64 -3.30 6.16
C SER A 41 11.93 -2.82 6.85
N LEU A 42 12.61 -1.85 6.25
CA LEU A 42 13.90 -1.26 6.68
C LEU A 42 15.11 -2.22 6.64
N ARG A 43 15.00 -3.36 5.96
CA ARG A 43 16.07 -4.35 5.76
C ARG A 43 16.27 -4.76 4.30
N GLU A 44 15.63 -4.08 3.37
CA GLU A 44 15.52 -4.32 1.92
C GLU A 44 16.81 -3.97 1.15
N HIS A 45 17.97 -4.23 1.73
CA HIS A 45 19.27 -3.81 1.18
C HIS A 45 19.54 -4.44 -0.18
N ARG A 46 19.22 -5.73 -0.34
CA ARG A 46 19.46 -6.46 -1.59
C ARG A 46 18.48 -6.02 -2.66
N THR A 47 17.21 -5.88 -2.32
CA THR A 47 16.18 -5.40 -3.26
C THR A 47 16.51 -3.99 -3.75
N ALA A 48 16.89 -3.09 -2.85
CA ALA A 48 17.32 -1.73 -3.19
C ALA A 48 18.54 -1.71 -4.12
N GLY A 49 19.58 -2.50 -3.81
CA GLY A 49 20.77 -2.60 -4.64
C GLY A 49 20.48 -3.17 -6.03
N LYS A 50 19.54 -4.12 -6.15
CA LYS A 50 19.11 -4.65 -7.46
C LYS A 50 18.38 -3.61 -8.31
N LEU A 51 17.48 -2.84 -7.70
CA LEU A 51 16.80 -1.76 -8.40
C LEU A 51 17.79 -0.67 -8.80
N ALA A 52 18.63 -0.20 -7.88
CA ALA A 52 19.63 0.83 -8.13
C ALA A 52 20.61 0.44 -9.24
N GLY A 53 21.08 -0.81 -9.26
CA GLY A 53 21.93 -1.34 -10.33
C GLY A 53 21.25 -1.26 -11.70
N ARG A 54 19.99 -1.68 -11.79
CA ARG A 54 19.23 -1.61 -13.06
C ARG A 54 18.93 -0.18 -13.51
N LEU A 55 18.66 0.72 -12.57
CA LEU A 55 18.50 2.15 -12.87
C LEU A 55 19.81 2.74 -13.40
N ALA A 56 20.95 2.37 -12.79
CA ALA A 56 22.27 2.82 -13.24
C ALA A 56 22.61 2.30 -14.65
N ASP A 57 22.32 1.02 -14.92
CA ASP A 57 22.51 0.41 -16.24
C ASP A 57 21.64 1.07 -17.32
N ALA A 58 20.45 1.55 -16.96
CA ALA A 58 19.58 2.34 -17.84
C ALA A 58 20.04 3.82 -17.98
N GLY A 59 21.11 4.23 -17.29
CA GLY A 59 21.71 5.55 -17.39
C GLY A 59 21.06 6.61 -16.51
N PHE A 60 20.40 6.22 -15.42
CA PHE A 60 19.93 7.14 -14.37
C PHE A 60 21.08 7.54 -13.45
N GLU A 61 21.03 8.76 -12.92
CA GLU A 61 21.80 9.17 -11.75
C GLU A 61 21.18 8.51 -10.52
N THR A 62 21.88 7.55 -9.91
CA THR A 62 21.32 6.67 -8.88
C THR A 62 21.93 6.88 -7.51
N ALA A 63 21.10 6.68 -6.48
CA ALA A 63 21.53 6.62 -5.10
C ALA A 63 20.76 5.54 -4.34
N GLU A 64 21.48 4.81 -3.50
CA GLU A 64 20.93 3.92 -2.49
C GLU A 64 20.94 4.60 -1.12
N GLY A 65 20.28 3.98 -0.15
CA GLY A 65 20.29 4.40 1.24
C GLY A 65 19.38 5.59 1.56
N VAL A 66 18.51 5.99 0.63
CA VAL A 66 17.60 7.12 0.83
C VAL A 66 16.48 6.71 1.80
N GLY A 67 16.38 7.37 2.95
CA GLY A 67 15.44 6.97 4.00
C GLY A 67 15.76 5.62 4.65
N GLY A 68 17.02 5.16 4.56
CA GLY A 68 17.49 3.90 5.12
C GLY A 68 17.86 2.89 4.03
N THR A 69 16.86 2.29 3.40
CA THR A 69 17.01 1.24 2.37
C THR A 69 16.36 1.63 1.04
N GLY A 70 15.96 2.90 0.85
CA GLY A 70 15.39 3.35 -0.41
C GLY A 70 16.43 3.47 -1.53
N ALA A 71 15.96 3.32 -2.76
CA ALA A 71 16.73 3.52 -3.98
C ALA A 71 16.07 4.60 -4.84
N VAL A 72 16.86 5.50 -5.39
CA VAL A 72 16.37 6.61 -6.23
C VAL A 72 17.18 6.66 -7.51
N GLY A 73 16.52 6.86 -8.64
CA GLY A 73 17.15 7.13 -9.93
C GLY A 73 16.56 8.37 -10.58
N ARG A 74 17.40 9.30 -11.02
CA ARG A 74 16.97 10.52 -11.71
C ARG A 74 17.44 10.53 -13.16
N LEU A 75 16.58 10.94 -14.07
CA LEU A 75 16.89 11.07 -15.49
C LEU A 75 16.32 12.33 -16.12
N ALA A 76 17.18 13.31 -16.38
CA ALA A 76 16.81 14.53 -17.09
C ALA A 76 16.93 14.35 -18.62
N ASN A 77 16.00 14.95 -19.36
CA ASN A 77 15.92 14.87 -20.81
C ASN A 77 15.32 16.17 -21.40
N GLY A 78 16.05 17.27 -21.22
CA GLY A 78 15.60 18.61 -21.63
C GLY A 78 14.55 19.21 -20.70
N ASP A 79 14.03 20.38 -21.09
CA ASP A 79 13.03 21.11 -20.33
C ASP A 79 11.67 20.40 -20.39
N GLY A 80 10.97 20.36 -19.26
CA GLY A 80 9.66 19.73 -19.15
C GLY A 80 9.33 19.35 -17.70
N PRO A 81 8.18 18.69 -17.48
CA PRO A 81 7.74 18.31 -16.15
C PRO A 81 8.62 17.20 -15.56
N THR A 82 8.66 17.13 -14.23
CA THR A 82 9.28 16.05 -13.47
C THR A 82 8.19 15.05 -13.03
N VAL A 83 8.26 13.82 -13.55
CA VAL A 83 7.33 12.73 -13.22
C VAL A 83 8.02 11.74 -12.30
N LEU A 84 7.46 11.50 -11.11
CA LEU A 84 7.93 10.46 -10.19
C LEU A 84 7.15 9.17 -10.41
N LEU A 85 7.85 8.04 -10.55
CA LEU A 85 7.28 6.69 -10.53
C LEU A 85 7.74 5.97 -9.26
N ARG A 86 6.81 5.46 -8.46
CA ARG A 86 7.11 4.78 -7.19
C ARG A 86 6.84 3.28 -7.28
N ALA A 87 7.74 2.50 -6.69
CA ALA A 87 7.50 1.12 -6.26
C ALA A 87 7.97 0.97 -4.82
N ASP A 88 7.12 0.46 -3.95
CA ASP A 88 7.49 -0.13 -2.65
C ASP A 88 8.29 -1.43 -2.85
N MET A 89 9.08 -1.79 -1.84
CA MET A 89 10.11 -2.83 -1.98
C MET A 89 10.09 -3.90 -0.89
N ASP A 90 9.43 -3.67 0.24
CA ASP A 90 9.46 -4.58 1.39
C ASP A 90 8.55 -5.79 1.24
N ALA A 91 8.89 -6.82 1.99
CA ALA A 91 8.10 -8.01 2.18
C ALA A 91 7.48 -8.06 3.58
N LEU A 92 6.65 -9.08 3.81
CA LEU A 92 5.89 -9.30 5.03
C LEU A 92 6.44 -10.48 5.85
N PRO A 93 6.24 -10.49 7.20
CA PRO A 93 6.54 -11.63 8.06
C PRO A 93 5.47 -12.73 7.93
N VAL A 94 5.32 -13.25 6.71
CA VAL A 94 4.37 -14.31 6.34
C VAL A 94 5.17 -15.52 5.86
N THR A 95 4.85 -16.71 6.37
CA THR A 95 5.42 -17.95 5.85
C THR A 95 4.72 -18.31 4.54
N GLU A 96 5.47 -18.33 3.45
CA GLU A 96 4.93 -18.63 2.13
C GLU A 96 4.41 -20.08 2.03
N ALA A 97 3.21 -20.25 1.48
CA ALA A 97 2.54 -21.52 1.28
C ALA A 97 1.98 -21.66 -0.16
N THR A 98 2.57 -20.98 -1.13
CA THR A 98 2.15 -21.01 -2.55
C THR A 98 2.53 -22.32 -3.24
N GLY A 99 3.63 -22.95 -2.83
CA GLY A 99 4.22 -24.12 -3.49
C GLY A 99 4.93 -23.80 -4.81
N LEU A 100 5.16 -22.52 -5.13
CA LEU A 100 5.83 -22.10 -6.36
C LEU A 100 7.30 -22.58 -6.41
N PRO A 101 7.86 -22.87 -7.59
CA PRO A 101 9.27 -23.29 -7.73
C PRO A 101 10.28 -22.17 -7.40
N TYR A 102 9.78 -20.95 -7.24
CA TYR A 102 10.53 -19.76 -6.84
C TYR A 102 10.02 -19.16 -5.53
N ALA A 103 9.29 -19.94 -4.73
CA ALA A 103 8.90 -19.54 -3.39
C ALA A 103 10.10 -19.08 -2.55
N SER A 104 9.81 -18.20 -1.59
CA SER A 104 10.76 -17.64 -0.64
C SER A 104 11.66 -18.70 -0.04
N THR A 105 12.95 -18.37 0.00
CA THR A 105 13.98 -19.14 0.70
C THR A 105 14.31 -18.54 2.07
N ASN A 106 13.68 -17.42 2.42
CA ASN A 106 13.83 -16.76 3.71
C ASN A 106 12.67 -17.17 4.62
N ASP A 107 12.98 -18.00 5.62
CA ASP A 107 11.96 -18.60 6.48
C ASP A 107 11.11 -17.54 7.20
N GLY A 108 9.79 -17.70 7.12
CA GLY A 108 8.83 -16.76 7.71
C GLY A 108 8.70 -15.41 7.00
N VAL A 109 9.29 -15.20 5.83
CA VAL A 109 9.19 -13.95 5.05
C VAL A 109 8.70 -14.23 3.63
N MET A 110 7.77 -13.42 3.13
CA MET A 110 7.15 -13.57 1.81
C MET A 110 6.78 -12.20 1.22
N HIS A 111 6.94 -12.03 -0.10
CA HIS A 111 6.30 -10.93 -0.83
C HIS A 111 4.78 -11.17 -0.99
N ALA A 112 4.06 -11.21 0.13
CA ALA A 112 2.62 -11.46 0.17
C ALA A 112 1.77 -10.26 -0.28
N CYS A 113 2.39 -9.14 -0.67
CA CYS A 113 1.71 -7.94 -1.17
C CYS A 113 2.10 -7.56 -2.61
N GLY A 114 3.07 -8.26 -3.23
CA GLY A 114 3.47 -8.06 -4.63
C GLY A 114 4.55 -6.99 -4.87
N HIS A 115 5.22 -6.51 -3.83
CA HIS A 115 6.22 -5.43 -3.94
C HIS A 115 7.45 -5.81 -4.79
N ASP A 116 7.78 -7.11 -4.87
CA ASP A 116 8.74 -7.65 -5.84
C ASP A 116 8.33 -7.42 -7.30
N LEU A 117 7.04 -7.57 -7.59
CA LEU A 117 6.45 -7.28 -8.88
C LEU A 117 6.45 -5.77 -9.15
N HIS A 118 6.20 -4.94 -8.14
CA HIS A 118 6.24 -3.48 -8.25
C HIS A 118 7.65 -2.98 -8.61
N VAL A 119 8.68 -3.48 -7.92
CA VAL A 119 10.09 -3.21 -8.24
C VAL A 119 10.44 -3.67 -9.66
N THR A 120 9.93 -4.83 -10.07
CA THR A 120 10.16 -5.36 -11.41
C THR A 120 9.54 -4.47 -12.49
N TRP A 121 8.30 -4.00 -12.27
CA TRP A 121 7.63 -3.07 -13.16
C TRP A 121 8.38 -1.74 -13.26
N LEU A 122 8.84 -1.18 -12.13
CA LEU A 122 9.60 0.07 -12.11
C LEU A 122 10.93 -0.06 -12.87
N ALA A 123 11.66 -1.16 -12.66
CA ALA A 123 12.91 -1.44 -13.38
C ALA A 123 12.70 -1.58 -14.90
N GLY A 124 11.63 -2.28 -15.32
CA GLY A 124 11.27 -2.40 -16.73
C GLY A 124 10.85 -1.06 -17.35
N ALA A 125 10.07 -0.25 -16.62
CA ALA A 125 9.64 1.06 -17.08
C ALA A 125 10.82 2.03 -17.22
N ALA A 126 11.77 2.00 -16.27
CA ALA A 126 13.00 2.77 -16.34
C ALA A 126 13.82 2.46 -17.58
N ALA A 127 14.03 1.17 -17.87
CA ALA A 127 14.77 0.75 -19.06
C ALA A 127 14.06 1.20 -20.36
N ALA A 128 12.75 1.02 -20.46
CA ALA A 128 11.97 1.38 -21.66
C ALA A 128 11.98 2.90 -21.90
N LEU A 129 11.71 3.71 -20.86
CA LEU A 129 11.69 5.17 -20.97
C LEU A 129 13.09 5.74 -21.24
N ALA A 130 14.15 5.14 -20.68
CA ALA A 130 15.52 5.56 -20.95
C ALA A 130 16.00 5.21 -22.37
N ALA A 131 15.49 4.12 -22.96
CA ALA A 131 15.76 3.77 -24.35
C ALA A 131 15.03 4.72 -25.32
N GLY A 132 13.82 5.17 -24.96
CA GLY A 132 12.98 6.07 -25.75
C GLY A 132 13.15 7.56 -25.46
N ARG A 133 14.33 8.04 -25.08
CA ARG A 133 14.52 9.48 -24.73
C ARG A 133 14.21 10.43 -25.87
N ASP A 134 14.24 9.98 -27.11
CA ASP A 134 13.88 10.78 -28.27
C ASP A 134 12.36 10.97 -28.42
N THR A 135 11.53 10.33 -27.60
CA THR A 135 10.06 10.42 -27.66
C THR A 135 9.43 11.31 -26.59
N TRP A 136 10.21 11.82 -25.63
CA TRP A 136 9.71 12.63 -24.53
C TRP A 136 10.71 13.70 -24.06
N ARG A 137 10.24 14.71 -23.33
CA ARG A 137 11.06 15.72 -22.62
C ARG A 137 10.59 15.93 -21.19
N GLY A 138 11.53 16.30 -20.31
CA GLY A 138 11.30 16.53 -18.88
C GLY A 138 12.29 15.76 -18.01
N THR A 139 11.85 15.35 -16.83
CA THR A 139 12.66 14.56 -15.89
C THR A 139 11.87 13.37 -15.35
N LEU A 140 12.50 12.20 -15.28
CA LEU A 140 11.98 11.04 -14.56
C LEU A 140 12.67 10.90 -13.21
N LEU A 141 11.89 10.61 -12.18
CA LEU A 141 12.36 10.28 -10.84
C LEU A 141 11.80 8.91 -10.44
N MET A 142 12.64 7.88 -10.51
CA MET A 142 12.27 6.51 -10.12
C MET A 142 12.57 6.30 -8.65
N VAL A 143 11.58 5.90 -7.87
CA VAL A 143 11.68 5.77 -6.41
C VAL A 143 11.31 4.35 -5.99
N GLY A 144 12.33 3.60 -5.58
CA GLY A 144 12.20 2.38 -4.79
C GLY A 144 12.04 2.75 -3.32
N GLN A 145 10.81 2.72 -2.83
CA GLN A 145 10.47 3.10 -1.47
C GLN A 145 10.61 1.91 -0.52
N PRO A 146 11.32 2.04 0.61
CA PRO A 146 11.36 0.99 1.62
C PRO A 146 10.10 1.04 2.50
N ALA A 147 9.90 0.01 3.33
CA ALA A 147 9.10 0.05 4.55
C ALA A 147 7.64 0.57 4.41
N GLU A 148 6.97 0.28 3.29
CA GLU A 148 5.55 0.61 3.08
C GLU A 148 4.69 -0.10 4.12
N GLU A 149 4.94 -1.38 4.38
CA GLU A 149 4.09 -2.22 5.25
C GLU A 149 4.07 -1.73 6.71
N SER A 150 5.03 -0.88 7.07
CA SER A 150 5.13 -0.24 8.39
C SER A 150 4.60 1.20 8.43
N GLY A 151 4.25 1.78 7.29
CA GLY A 151 3.77 3.15 7.11
C GLY A 151 4.83 4.23 7.34
N GLN A 152 6.11 3.86 7.23
CA GLN A 152 7.24 4.75 7.54
C GLN A 152 8.08 5.13 6.32
N GLY A 153 7.95 4.38 5.23
CA GLY A 153 8.81 4.46 4.06
C GLY A 153 8.90 5.84 3.45
N ALA A 154 7.77 6.34 2.99
CA ALA A 154 7.66 7.63 2.32
C ALA A 154 8.20 8.76 3.20
N ARG A 155 7.76 8.82 4.47
CA ARG A 155 8.20 9.84 5.45
C ARG A 155 9.70 9.79 5.71
N ARG A 156 10.30 8.59 5.79
CA ARG A 156 11.75 8.44 5.98
C ARG A 156 12.53 8.94 4.79
N MET A 157 12.08 8.68 3.56
CA MET A 157 12.74 9.19 2.36
C MET A 157 12.68 10.72 2.29
N LEU A 158 11.52 11.32 2.59
CA LEU A 158 11.37 12.77 2.67
C LEU A 158 12.26 13.39 3.74
N ALA A 159 12.29 12.79 4.94
CA ALA A 159 13.16 13.24 6.03
C ALA A 159 14.66 13.13 5.70
N ASP A 160 15.05 12.21 4.81
CA ASP A 160 16.41 12.04 4.29
C ASP A 160 16.69 12.86 3.01
N GLY A 161 15.85 13.87 2.76
CA GLY A 161 16.09 14.89 1.75
C GLY A 161 15.80 14.44 0.31
N LEU A 162 14.86 13.51 0.09
CA LEU A 162 14.52 13.00 -1.25
C LEU A 162 14.38 14.13 -2.30
N TYR A 163 13.59 15.16 -2.01
CA TYR A 163 13.33 16.21 -3.00
C TYR A 163 14.42 17.29 -3.02
N GLU A 164 15.12 17.51 -1.92
CA GLU A 164 16.27 18.38 -1.84
C GLU A 164 17.43 17.84 -2.69
N ARG A 165 17.59 16.51 -2.74
CA ARG A 165 18.69 15.82 -3.43
C ARG A 165 18.39 15.57 -4.91
N PHE A 166 17.15 15.21 -5.26
CA PHE A 166 16.80 14.75 -6.61
C PHE A 166 15.82 15.66 -7.34
N GLY A 167 15.34 16.71 -6.68
CA GLY A 167 14.34 17.64 -7.22
C GLY A 167 12.91 17.23 -6.84
N ARG A 168 12.05 18.22 -6.67
CA ARG A 168 10.63 18.03 -6.41
C ARG A 168 9.90 17.66 -7.71
N PRO A 169 9.07 16.60 -7.71
CA PRO A 169 8.25 16.25 -8.86
C PRO A 169 7.04 17.19 -9.04
N ASP A 170 6.58 17.30 -10.28
CA ASP A 170 5.33 17.98 -10.64
C ASP A 170 4.12 17.05 -10.50
N VAL A 171 4.34 15.73 -10.61
CA VAL A 171 3.31 14.70 -10.50
C VAL A 171 3.89 13.37 -10.03
N LEU A 172 3.13 12.62 -9.23
CA LEU A 172 3.50 11.28 -8.77
C LEU A 172 2.62 10.20 -9.41
N LEU A 173 3.21 9.07 -9.74
CA LEU A 173 2.50 7.88 -10.18
C LEU A 173 2.91 6.67 -9.34
N GLY A 174 1.91 5.89 -8.93
CA GLY A 174 2.10 4.63 -8.24
C GLY A 174 1.11 3.59 -8.76
N GLN A 175 1.44 2.31 -8.61
CA GLN A 175 0.52 1.24 -8.93
C GLN A 175 0.71 0.07 -8.00
N HIS A 176 -0.35 -0.72 -7.79
CA HIS A 176 -0.33 -1.83 -6.86
C HIS A 176 -0.95 -3.09 -7.45
N ALA A 177 -0.31 -4.23 -7.22
CA ALA A 177 -0.82 -5.55 -7.56
C ALA A 177 -2.02 -5.88 -6.66
N ALA A 178 -3.15 -6.25 -7.26
CA ALA A 178 -4.38 -6.52 -6.54
C ALA A 178 -5.01 -7.86 -6.97
N PRO A 179 -5.81 -8.51 -6.10
CA PRO A 179 -6.59 -9.68 -6.48
C PRO A 179 -7.63 -9.32 -7.55
N GLY A 180 -7.81 -10.22 -8.50
CA GLY A 180 -8.67 -10.04 -9.66
C GLY A 180 -8.06 -10.70 -10.89
N PRO A 181 -8.86 -11.07 -11.90
CA PRO A 181 -8.33 -11.75 -13.08
C PRO A 181 -7.31 -10.85 -13.77
N ALA A 182 -6.16 -11.39 -14.13
CA ALA A 182 -5.10 -10.64 -14.80
C ALA A 182 -5.62 -9.86 -16.03
N GLY A 183 -5.07 -8.66 -16.25
CA GLY A 183 -5.39 -7.82 -17.40
C GLY A 183 -6.47 -6.75 -17.17
N LEU A 184 -6.79 -6.43 -15.92
CA LEU A 184 -7.61 -5.28 -15.55
C LEU A 184 -6.78 -4.24 -14.81
N TYR A 185 -7.15 -2.97 -15.00
CA TYR A 185 -6.43 -1.82 -14.46
C TYR A 185 -7.43 -0.86 -13.81
N PRO A 186 -7.91 -1.15 -12.59
CA PRO A 186 -8.88 -0.31 -11.90
C PRO A 186 -8.31 1.08 -11.56
N HIS A 187 -9.09 2.12 -11.86
CA HIS A 187 -8.79 3.52 -11.55
C HIS A 187 -9.95 4.12 -10.77
N VAL A 188 -9.63 4.87 -9.71
CA VAL A 188 -10.64 5.57 -8.90
C VAL A 188 -10.25 7.04 -8.79
N PRO A 189 -10.96 7.96 -9.46
CA PRO A 189 -10.71 9.39 -9.30
C PRO A 189 -11.18 9.84 -7.91
N GLY A 190 -10.26 10.42 -7.12
CA GLY A 190 -10.51 10.74 -5.72
C GLY A 190 -10.13 9.58 -4.78
N LEU A 191 -10.94 9.34 -3.76
CA LEU A 191 -10.62 8.36 -2.71
C LEU A 191 -10.50 6.95 -3.28
N ILE A 192 -9.29 6.39 -3.29
CA ILE A 192 -8.99 5.04 -3.76
C ILE A 192 -8.67 4.07 -2.62
N MET A 193 -8.08 4.53 -1.51
CA MET A 193 -7.76 3.68 -0.35
C MET A 193 -8.01 4.40 0.97
N SER A 194 -8.37 3.63 2.00
CA SER A 194 -8.72 4.14 3.32
C SER A 194 -7.47 4.43 4.16
N ALA A 195 -7.56 5.33 5.13
CA ALA A 195 -6.54 5.50 6.17
C ALA A 195 -6.57 4.33 7.16
N ALA A 196 -5.43 4.09 7.83
CA ALA A 196 -5.34 3.18 8.97
C ALA A 196 -4.75 3.88 10.19
N THR A 197 -5.17 3.47 11.38
CA THR A 197 -4.59 3.96 12.64
C THR A 197 -4.63 2.88 13.70
N ASP A 198 -3.48 2.58 14.28
CA ASP A 198 -3.38 1.68 15.42
C ASP A 198 -3.63 2.42 16.72
N VAL A 199 -4.32 1.76 17.66
CA VAL A 199 -4.58 2.31 19.00
C VAL A 199 -4.37 1.22 20.04
N ASP A 200 -3.44 1.45 20.96
CA ASP A 200 -3.24 0.60 22.13
C ASP A 200 -3.97 1.17 23.33
N ILE A 201 -4.63 0.29 24.09
CA ILE A 201 -5.28 0.62 25.36
C ILE A 201 -4.73 -0.28 26.45
N VAL A 202 -4.24 0.32 27.54
CA VAL A 202 -3.90 -0.39 28.78
C VAL A 202 -4.94 -0.04 29.85
N VAL A 203 -5.66 -1.05 30.32
CA VAL A 203 -6.60 -0.95 31.43
C VAL A 203 -5.88 -1.36 32.71
N HIS A 204 -5.85 -0.46 33.69
CA HIS A 204 -5.23 -0.69 34.99
C HIS A 204 -6.27 -1.16 36.00
N GLY A 205 -6.02 -2.30 36.64
CA GLY A 205 -6.83 -2.89 37.69
C GLY A 205 -6.08 -2.98 39.01
N ARG A 206 -6.58 -3.84 39.90
CA ARG A 206 -5.92 -4.23 41.15
C ARG A 206 -6.01 -5.74 41.29
N GLY A 207 -4.90 -6.42 41.03
CA GLY A 207 -4.84 -7.88 41.05
C GLY A 207 -5.03 -8.49 42.45
N GLY A 208 -5.25 -9.79 42.49
CA GLY A 208 -5.46 -10.53 43.73
C GLY A 208 -5.83 -11.99 43.53
N HIS A 209 -6.16 -12.66 44.64
CA HIS A 209 -6.58 -14.06 44.62
C HIS A 209 -7.98 -14.18 43.99
N GLY A 210 -8.16 -15.07 43.02
CA GLY A 210 -9.42 -15.20 42.26
C GLY A 210 -10.64 -15.56 43.10
N SER A 211 -10.44 -16.12 44.31
CA SER A 211 -11.53 -16.39 45.27
C SER A 211 -11.93 -15.18 46.13
N ARG A 212 -11.29 -14.03 45.95
CA ARG A 212 -11.52 -12.80 46.73
C ARG A 212 -11.73 -11.58 45.82
N PRO A 213 -12.67 -11.63 44.87
CA PRO A 213 -12.88 -10.55 43.90
C PRO A 213 -13.24 -9.21 44.57
N GLU A 214 -13.88 -9.22 45.74
CA GLU A 214 -14.23 -8.03 46.51
C GLU A 214 -13.02 -7.19 46.95
N ALA A 215 -11.83 -7.78 46.98
CA ALA A 215 -10.57 -7.10 47.29
C ALA A 215 -9.82 -6.60 46.05
N THR A 216 -10.37 -6.80 44.85
CA THR A 216 -9.71 -6.52 43.56
C THR A 216 -10.45 -5.45 42.77
N VAL A 217 -9.87 -5.08 41.62
CA VAL A 217 -10.57 -4.41 40.51
C VAL A 217 -10.13 -5.16 39.27
N ASP A 218 -11.03 -5.95 38.68
CA ASP A 218 -10.66 -6.95 37.67
C ASP A 218 -10.55 -6.33 36.26
N PRO A 219 -9.33 -6.17 35.71
CA PRO A 219 -9.17 -5.56 34.40
C PRO A 219 -9.59 -6.49 33.26
N VAL A 220 -9.72 -7.82 33.49
CA VAL A 220 -10.22 -8.77 32.47
C VAL A 220 -11.69 -8.47 32.18
N VAL A 221 -12.50 -8.31 33.22
CA VAL A 221 -13.92 -7.98 33.09
C VAL A 221 -14.10 -6.59 32.47
N THR A 222 -13.33 -5.59 32.94
CA THR A 222 -13.36 -4.24 32.37
C THR A 222 -12.99 -4.24 30.88
N ALA A 223 -11.96 -5.00 30.47
CA ALA A 223 -11.57 -5.11 29.07
C ALA A 223 -12.68 -5.75 28.21
N ALA A 224 -13.39 -6.76 28.71
CA ALA A 224 -14.51 -7.38 28.00
C ALA A 224 -15.70 -6.41 27.78
N TYR A 225 -16.06 -5.62 28.80
CA TYR A 225 -17.08 -4.58 28.65
C TYR A 225 -16.61 -3.47 27.70
N LEU A 226 -15.34 -3.07 27.79
CA LEU A 226 -14.74 -2.10 26.89
C LEU A 226 -14.82 -2.56 25.43
N VAL A 227 -14.41 -3.79 25.12
CA VAL A 227 -14.55 -4.37 23.76
C VAL A 227 -16.00 -4.31 23.28
N THR A 228 -16.95 -4.68 24.14
CA THR A 228 -18.38 -4.65 23.81
C THR A 228 -18.87 -3.22 23.53
N ARG A 229 -18.44 -2.24 24.33
CA ARG A 229 -18.85 -0.83 24.20
C ARG A 229 -18.19 -0.14 23.01
N LEU A 230 -16.94 -0.47 22.66
CA LEU A 230 -16.25 0.08 21.48
C LEU A 230 -17.02 -0.15 20.17
N GLN A 231 -17.86 -1.18 20.09
CA GLN A 231 -18.71 -1.43 18.91
C GLN A 231 -19.73 -0.31 18.66
N THR A 232 -20.04 0.51 19.67
CA THR A 232 -20.94 1.67 19.51
C THR A 232 -20.27 2.84 18.79
N VAL A 233 -18.94 2.88 18.70
CA VAL A 233 -18.21 3.92 17.95
C VAL A 233 -18.66 3.91 16.49
N VAL A 234 -18.50 2.76 15.81
CA VAL A 234 -18.94 2.63 14.41
C VAL A 234 -20.46 2.63 14.33
N SER A 235 -21.13 1.80 15.13
CA SER A 235 -22.57 1.61 14.93
C SER A 235 -23.39 2.86 15.24
N ARG A 236 -23.01 3.71 16.20
CA ARG A 236 -23.84 4.82 16.70
C ARG A 236 -23.22 6.22 16.58
N GLU A 237 -21.91 6.36 16.36
CA GLU A 237 -21.25 7.68 16.31
C GLU A 237 -20.67 8.05 14.92
N VAL A 238 -20.46 7.06 14.05
CA VAL A 238 -20.15 7.28 12.63
C VAL A 238 -21.47 7.45 11.87
N ALA A 239 -21.54 8.42 10.95
CA ALA A 239 -22.76 8.62 10.17
C ALA A 239 -22.99 7.43 9.23
N ALA A 240 -24.25 7.08 8.96
CA ALA A 240 -24.57 5.90 8.16
C ALA A 240 -24.02 5.94 6.71
N GLY A 241 -23.70 7.13 6.18
CA GLY A 241 -23.08 7.30 4.87
C GLY A 241 -21.55 7.39 4.89
N GLU A 242 -20.92 7.34 6.08
CA GLU A 242 -19.47 7.34 6.24
C GLU A 242 -18.99 5.89 6.45
N SER A 243 -17.93 5.47 5.75
CA SER A 243 -17.35 4.14 5.96
C SER A 243 -16.26 4.19 7.04
N ALA A 244 -16.36 3.30 8.01
CA ALA A 244 -15.35 3.11 9.04
C ALA A 244 -15.33 1.66 9.56
N VAL A 245 -14.16 1.20 9.98
CA VAL A 245 -13.97 -0.08 10.67
C VAL A 245 -13.21 0.18 11.97
N LEU A 246 -13.66 -0.47 13.04
CA LEU A 246 -12.93 -0.57 14.31
C LEU A 246 -12.79 -2.05 14.62
N THR A 247 -11.56 -2.54 14.59
CA THR A 247 -11.25 -3.94 14.90
C THR A 247 -10.49 -4.00 16.21
N VAL A 248 -10.90 -4.90 17.11
CA VAL A 248 -10.08 -5.31 18.25
C VAL A 248 -9.20 -6.47 17.78
N GLY A 249 -7.93 -6.18 17.47
CA GLY A 249 -7.01 -7.17 16.92
C GLY A 249 -6.40 -8.08 18.00
N ARG A 250 -6.30 -7.59 19.24
CA ARG A 250 -5.69 -8.34 20.35
C ARG A 250 -6.27 -7.92 21.69
N ILE A 251 -6.42 -8.89 22.58
CA ILE A 251 -6.73 -8.70 24.00
C ILE A 251 -5.88 -9.67 24.83
N GLU A 252 -5.19 -9.15 25.84
CA GLU A 252 -4.36 -9.95 26.74
C GLU A 252 -4.57 -9.53 28.20
N ALA A 253 -4.45 -10.50 29.11
CA ALA A 253 -5.27 -10.66 30.32
C ALA A 253 -4.75 -11.77 31.23
N GLY A 254 -3.75 -11.49 32.09
CA GLY A 254 -3.33 -12.39 33.16
C GLY A 254 -2.51 -13.60 32.73
N THR A 255 -2.24 -14.49 33.69
CA THR A 255 -1.28 -15.60 33.53
C THR A 255 -1.75 -16.94 34.10
N ARG A 256 -2.63 -16.96 35.11
CA ARG A 256 -3.16 -18.17 35.75
C ARG A 256 -4.64 -18.04 36.10
N HIS A 257 -5.34 -19.18 36.10
CA HIS A 257 -6.79 -19.26 36.31
C HIS A 257 -7.30 -18.81 37.70
N ASN A 258 -6.43 -18.78 38.72
CA ASN A 258 -6.81 -18.43 40.09
C ASN A 258 -6.25 -17.07 40.55
N ILE A 259 -5.78 -16.24 39.61
CA ILE A 259 -5.22 -14.91 39.89
C ILE A 259 -5.94 -13.89 39.01
N ILE A 260 -6.49 -12.85 39.64
CA ILE A 260 -6.96 -11.66 38.94
C ILE A 260 -5.73 -10.79 38.66
N PRO A 261 -5.44 -10.42 37.40
CA PRO A 261 -4.26 -9.63 37.06
C PRO A 261 -4.42 -8.15 37.47
N ASP A 262 -3.33 -7.41 37.37
CA ASP A 262 -3.26 -5.97 37.64
C ASP A 262 -3.48 -5.10 36.40
N GLU A 263 -3.40 -5.66 35.19
CA GLU A 263 -3.66 -4.94 33.94
C GLU A 263 -4.29 -5.83 32.86
N ALA A 264 -4.88 -5.19 31.85
CA ALA A 264 -5.28 -5.79 30.58
C ALA A 264 -4.84 -4.90 29.41
N ARG A 265 -4.36 -5.50 28.32
CA ARG A 265 -3.91 -4.79 27.11
C ARG A 265 -4.82 -5.11 25.94
N ILE A 266 -5.22 -4.07 25.20
CA ILE A 266 -6.06 -4.19 24.00
C ILE A 266 -5.37 -3.43 22.87
N ALA A 267 -5.24 -4.07 21.71
CA ALA A 267 -4.76 -3.41 20.48
C ALA A 267 -5.91 -3.31 19.48
N LEU A 268 -6.13 -2.10 18.97
CA LEU A 268 -7.16 -1.77 17.99
C LEU A 268 -6.52 -1.37 16.66
N ASN A 269 -7.24 -1.64 15.56
CA ASN A 269 -6.95 -1.07 14.25
C ASN A 269 -8.21 -0.37 13.73
N LEU A 270 -8.04 0.88 13.28
CA LEU A 270 -9.11 1.69 12.69
C LEU A 270 -8.89 1.78 11.18
N ARG A 271 -9.96 1.70 10.40
CA ARG A 271 -9.96 2.09 8.98
C ARG A 271 -10.96 3.22 8.77
N THR A 272 -10.54 4.30 8.13
CA THR A 272 -11.38 5.49 7.94
C THR A 272 -11.16 6.15 6.59
N GLN A 273 -12.22 6.68 5.99
CA GLN A 273 -12.17 7.35 4.69
C GLN A 273 -12.04 8.88 4.77
N SER A 274 -11.99 9.45 5.97
CA SER A 274 -11.74 10.88 6.16
C SER A 274 -11.14 11.18 7.54
N GLU A 275 -10.35 12.25 7.60
CA GLU A 275 -9.74 12.72 8.85
C GLU A 275 -10.78 13.13 9.92
N PRO A 276 -11.90 13.79 9.58
CA PRO A 276 -12.95 14.07 10.57
C PRO A 276 -13.55 12.80 11.21
N VAL A 277 -13.74 11.74 10.43
CA VAL A 277 -14.24 10.44 10.95
C VAL A 277 -13.20 9.83 11.88
N ARG A 278 -11.93 9.82 11.49
CA ARG A 278 -10.81 9.35 12.33
C ARG A 278 -10.78 10.06 13.69
N GLN A 279 -10.81 11.39 13.69
CA GLN A 279 -10.78 12.17 14.93
C GLN A 279 -11.98 11.89 15.83
N ARG A 280 -13.18 11.74 15.23
CA ARG A 280 -14.40 11.37 15.98
C ARG A 280 -14.25 10.00 16.64
N MET A 281 -13.75 9.00 15.90
CA MET A 281 -13.52 7.66 16.43
C MET A 281 -12.48 7.65 17.56
N LEU A 282 -11.35 8.35 17.39
CA LEU A 282 -10.32 8.45 18.43
C LEU A 282 -10.83 9.12 19.70
N ALA A 283 -11.64 10.18 19.56
CA ALA A 283 -12.29 10.84 20.70
C ALA A 283 -13.29 9.90 21.40
N ALA A 284 -14.08 9.14 20.64
CA ALA A 284 -15.05 8.18 21.17
C ALA A 284 -14.36 7.03 21.91
N ILE A 285 -13.28 6.47 21.35
CA ILE A 285 -12.47 5.41 21.96
C ILE A 285 -11.93 5.86 23.33
N ARG A 286 -11.30 7.05 23.39
CA ARG A 286 -10.78 7.60 24.64
C ARG A 286 -11.88 7.78 25.68
N ARG A 287 -13.01 8.38 25.29
CA ARG A 287 -14.16 8.60 26.16
C ARG A 287 -14.75 7.29 26.70
N ILE A 288 -14.91 6.29 25.83
CA ILE A 288 -15.45 4.99 26.22
C ILE A 288 -14.48 4.27 27.16
N ALA A 289 -13.18 4.22 26.85
CA ALA A 289 -12.18 3.60 27.72
C ALA A 289 -12.19 4.21 29.13
N GLN A 290 -12.19 5.55 29.22
CA GLN A 290 -12.28 6.25 30.50
C GLN A 290 -13.59 5.93 31.24
N GLY A 291 -14.72 5.92 30.53
CA GLY A 291 -16.03 5.61 31.11
C GLY A 291 -16.13 4.20 31.69
N GLU A 292 -15.63 3.19 30.98
CA GLU A 292 -15.62 1.80 31.44
C GLU A 292 -14.69 1.60 32.65
N CYS A 293 -13.52 2.25 32.64
CA CYS A 293 -12.62 2.23 33.79
C CYS A 293 -13.23 2.91 35.02
N LEU A 294 -13.94 4.04 34.82
CA LEU A 294 -14.67 4.72 35.90
C LEU A 294 -15.77 3.84 36.48
N ALA A 295 -16.57 3.19 35.63
CA ALA A 295 -17.65 2.30 36.05
C ALA A 295 -17.14 1.09 36.85
N ALA A 296 -15.97 0.55 36.47
CA ALA A 296 -15.33 -0.57 37.14
C ALA A 296 -14.57 -0.18 38.43
N GLY A 297 -14.33 1.12 38.66
CA GLY A 297 -13.53 1.60 39.78
C GLY A 297 -12.02 1.36 39.63
N CYS A 298 -11.51 1.41 38.38
CA CYS A 298 -10.08 1.28 38.09
C CYS A 298 -9.25 2.28 38.93
N PRO A 299 -8.10 1.87 39.51
CA PRO A 299 -7.28 2.74 40.34
C PRO A 299 -6.59 3.87 39.55
N ARG A 300 -6.53 3.76 38.22
CA ARG A 300 -5.94 4.74 37.31
C ARG A 300 -6.79 4.83 36.03
N GLU A 301 -6.73 5.97 35.37
CA GLU A 301 -7.27 6.10 34.01
C GLU A 301 -6.56 5.15 33.03
N PRO A 302 -7.24 4.68 31.98
CA PRO A 302 -6.61 3.85 30.96
C PRO A 302 -5.59 4.67 30.16
N GLU A 303 -4.50 4.02 29.77
CA GLU A 303 -3.54 4.61 28.85
C GLU A 303 -3.99 4.31 27.42
N VAL A 304 -4.21 5.36 26.61
CA VAL A 304 -4.59 5.23 25.20
C VAL A 304 -3.50 5.84 24.32
N THR A 305 -2.78 5.00 23.59
CA THR A 305 -1.64 5.40 22.75
C THR A 305 -2.01 5.24 21.28
N ILE A 306 -1.69 6.25 20.47
CA ILE A 306 -1.86 6.17 19.01
C ILE A 306 -0.56 5.65 18.41
N GLY A 307 -0.64 4.56 17.68
CA GLY A 307 0.48 3.88 17.05
C GLY A 307 0.71 4.34 15.62
N ALA A 308 1.07 3.39 14.75
CA ALA A 308 1.29 3.63 13.33
C ALA A 308 0.02 4.18 12.65
N THR A 309 0.22 5.00 11.63
CA THR A 309 -0.86 5.65 10.89
C THR A 309 -0.51 5.73 9.41
N PHE A 310 -1.50 5.40 8.59
CA PHE A 310 -1.46 5.57 7.14
C PHE A 310 -2.49 6.62 6.75
N PRO A 311 -2.18 7.55 5.83
CA PRO A 311 -3.13 8.53 5.33
C PRO A 311 -4.20 7.87 4.44
N VAL A 312 -5.24 8.63 4.11
CA VAL A 312 -6.13 8.25 3.00
C VAL A 312 -5.39 8.42 1.67
N THR A 313 -5.62 7.53 0.72
CA THR A 313 -5.12 7.70 -0.65
C THR A 313 -6.23 8.28 -1.50
N VAL A 314 -6.00 9.49 -2.00
CA VAL A 314 -6.95 10.31 -2.75
C VAL A 314 -6.26 10.81 -4.03
N ASN A 315 -6.55 10.15 -5.14
CA ASN A 315 -6.06 10.55 -6.46
C ASN A 315 -6.52 11.96 -6.83
N ASP A 316 -5.65 12.71 -7.49
CA ASP A 316 -6.06 13.90 -8.23
C ASP A 316 -6.90 13.46 -9.44
N ALA A 317 -8.15 13.89 -9.49
CA ALA A 317 -9.11 13.39 -10.47
C ALA A 317 -8.69 13.71 -11.93
N ALA A 318 -8.01 14.83 -12.17
CA ALA A 318 -7.55 15.21 -13.50
C ALA A 318 -6.35 14.36 -13.95
N THR A 319 -5.41 14.13 -13.05
CA THR A 319 -4.24 13.27 -13.26
C THR A 319 -4.67 11.82 -13.51
N ASP A 320 -5.54 11.28 -12.64
CA ASP A 320 -6.08 9.92 -12.80
C ASP A 320 -6.84 9.77 -14.12
N THR A 321 -7.69 10.73 -14.48
CA THR A 321 -8.41 10.71 -15.76
C THR A 321 -7.47 10.67 -16.96
N THR A 322 -6.37 11.43 -16.91
CA THR A 322 -5.36 11.48 -17.98
C THR A 322 -4.66 10.12 -18.13
N VAL A 323 -4.21 9.53 -17.02
CA VAL A 323 -3.54 8.22 -17.02
C VAL A 323 -4.50 7.10 -17.43
N ALA A 324 -5.71 7.08 -16.86
CA ALA A 324 -6.74 6.11 -17.21
C ALA A 324 -7.13 6.17 -18.69
N ALA A 325 -7.11 7.35 -19.33
CA ALA A 325 -7.33 7.48 -20.77
C ALA A 325 -6.23 6.78 -21.58
N ALA A 326 -4.96 6.96 -21.23
CA ALA A 326 -3.84 6.27 -21.88
C ALA A 326 -3.95 4.73 -21.71
N HIS A 327 -4.32 4.25 -20.52
CA HIS A 327 -4.55 2.82 -20.28
C HIS A 327 -5.72 2.26 -21.10
N ARG A 328 -6.83 3.00 -21.22
CA ARG A 328 -7.98 2.59 -22.07
C ARG A 328 -7.59 2.47 -23.54
N GLU A 329 -6.77 3.39 -24.06
CA GLU A 329 -6.26 3.31 -25.43
C GLU A 329 -5.31 2.12 -25.62
N LEU A 330 -4.52 1.78 -24.61
CA LEU A 330 -3.52 0.71 -24.69
C LEU A 330 -4.14 -0.68 -24.58
N PHE A 331 -5.01 -0.89 -23.60
CA PHE A 331 -5.54 -2.19 -23.21
C PHE A 331 -7.01 -2.41 -23.58
N GLY A 332 -7.70 -1.36 -24.02
CA GLY A 332 -9.12 -1.37 -24.38
C GLY A 332 -10.01 -0.85 -23.24
N ALA A 333 -11.07 -0.13 -23.61
CA ALA A 333 -11.91 0.61 -22.67
C ALA A 333 -12.52 -0.22 -21.54
N ALA A 334 -12.81 -1.51 -21.77
CA ALA A 334 -13.42 -2.40 -20.79
C ALA A 334 -12.45 -2.89 -19.70
N THR A 335 -11.14 -2.69 -19.88
CA THR A 335 -10.11 -3.11 -18.90
C THR A 335 -9.91 -2.12 -17.77
N VAL A 336 -10.42 -0.88 -17.92
CA VAL A 336 -10.28 0.22 -16.97
C VAL A 336 -11.65 0.63 -16.45
N PHE A 337 -11.87 0.47 -15.16
CA PHE A 337 -13.13 0.78 -14.48
C PHE A 337 -12.91 1.25 -13.05
N ASP A 338 -13.94 1.82 -12.45
CA ASP A 338 -13.95 2.30 -11.07
C ASP A 338 -14.70 1.29 -10.17
N PRO A 339 -13.97 0.53 -9.31
CA PRO A 339 -14.58 -0.38 -8.34
C PRO A 339 -14.99 0.30 -7.04
N GLY A 340 -14.74 1.60 -6.88
CA GLY A 340 -14.80 2.31 -5.61
C GLY A 340 -13.56 2.10 -4.73
N PRO A 341 -13.50 2.76 -3.56
CA PRO A 341 -12.34 2.72 -2.68
C PRO A 341 -12.12 1.34 -2.04
N ALA A 342 -10.86 0.91 -2.00
CA ALA A 342 -10.43 -0.22 -1.22
C ALA A 342 -10.32 0.14 0.28
N MET A 343 -10.46 -0.87 1.14
CA MET A 343 -10.27 -0.74 2.59
C MET A 343 -8.80 -0.88 3.03
N GLY A 344 -7.90 -1.25 2.10
CA GLY A 344 -6.46 -1.18 2.31
C GLY A 344 -6.00 0.24 2.61
N SER A 345 -4.73 0.38 3.01
CA SER A 345 -4.08 1.66 3.29
C SER A 345 -2.68 1.65 2.67
N GLU A 346 -2.11 2.84 2.47
CA GLU A 346 -0.87 3.02 1.72
C GLU A 346 -0.21 4.34 2.21
N ASP A 347 1.12 4.38 2.29
CA ASP A 347 1.89 5.55 2.72
C ASP A 347 2.38 6.43 1.54
N PHE A 348 2.21 5.97 0.28
CA PHE A 348 2.47 6.73 -0.94
C PHE A 348 1.97 8.20 -0.91
N PRO A 349 0.75 8.52 -0.41
CA PRO A 349 0.29 9.91 -0.35
C PRO A 349 1.20 10.86 0.44
N GLU A 350 2.02 10.36 1.37
CA GLU A 350 2.97 11.20 2.11
C GLU A 350 3.98 11.86 1.17
N LEU A 351 4.35 11.19 0.07
CA LEU A 351 5.24 11.75 -0.96
C LEU A 351 4.62 12.99 -1.65
N ALA A 352 3.31 13.18 -1.58
CA ALA A 352 2.59 14.28 -2.21
C ALA A 352 2.66 15.61 -1.45
N LEU A 353 3.38 15.67 -0.32
CA LEU A 353 3.56 16.87 0.50
C LEU A 353 2.22 17.52 0.89
N ASP A 354 1.37 16.76 1.57
CA ASP A 354 0.01 17.17 1.98
C ASP A 354 -0.87 17.63 0.79
N GLY A 355 -0.73 16.95 -0.35
CA GLY A 355 -1.51 17.22 -1.57
C GLY A 355 -0.99 18.39 -2.41
N ALA A 356 0.20 18.92 -2.10
CA ALA A 356 0.83 19.96 -2.90
C ALA A 356 1.42 19.45 -4.22
N VAL A 357 1.51 18.14 -4.43
CA VAL A 357 1.86 17.50 -5.71
C VAL A 357 0.70 16.57 -6.10
N PRO A 358 0.06 16.74 -7.27
CA PRO A 358 -0.99 15.85 -7.73
C PRO A 358 -0.44 14.44 -8.01
N TYR A 359 -1.30 13.43 -7.89
CA TYR A 359 -0.89 12.06 -8.19
C TYR A 359 -2.03 11.20 -8.73
N ALA A 360 -1.63 10.12 -9.40
CA ALA A 360 -2.51 8.99 -9.72
C ALA A 360 -1.90 7.69 -9.20
N TYR A 361 -2.72 6.94 -8.49
CA TYR A 361 -2.44 5.61 -7.98
C TYR A 361 -3.52 4.67 -8.50
N TRP A 362 -3.14 3.52 -9.06
CA TRP A 362 -4.09 2.57 -9.65
C TRP A 362 -3.75 1.14 -9.28
N PHE A 363 -4.69 0.23 -9.53
CA PHE A 363 -4.48 -1.19 -9.33
C PHE A 363 -4.15 -1.90 -10.64
N VAL A 364 -3.38 -2.96 -10.55
CA VAL A 364 -3.16 -3.94 -11.63
C VAL A 364 -3.61 -5.28 -11.08
N THR A 365 -4.62 -5.89 -11.67
CA THR A 365 -5.09 -7.21 -11.21
C THR A 365 -4.13 -8.30 -11.64
N THR A 366 -3.84 -9.25 -10.74
CA THR A 366 -2.76 -10.24 -10.96
C THR A 366 -3.13 -11.69 -10.73
N THR A 367 -4.37 -12.03 -10.41
CA THR A 367 -4.76 -13.44 -10.23
C THR A 367 -4.71 -14.18 -11.57
N PRO A 368 -4.03 -15.34 -11.66
CA PRO A 368 -4.05 -16.20 -12.83
C PRO A 368 -5.48 -16.54 -13.28
N HIS A 369 -5.72 -16.57 -14.60
CA HIS A 369 -7.07 -16.78 -15.14
C HIS A 369 -7.67 -18.14 -14.79
N ASP A 370 -6.87 -19.20 -14.73
CA ASP A 370 -7.30 -20.53 -14.30
C ASP A 370 -7.78 -20.52 -12.83
N ILE A 371 -6.97 -19.94 -11.92
CA ILE A 371 -7.34 -19.75 -10.51
C ILE A 371 -8.63 -18.93 -10.38
N TRP A 372 -8.75 -17.83 -11.13
CA TRP A 372 -9.96 -17.01 -11.12
C TRP A 372 -11.21 -17.73 -11.63
N ASN A 373 -11.05 -18.54 -12.67
CA ASN A 373 -12.15 -19.28 -13.26
C ASN A 373 -12.64 -20.40 -12.35
N GLU A 374 -11.73 -21.07 -11.64
CA GLU A 374 -12.02 -22.12 -10.66
C GLU A 374 -12.51 -21.60 -9.30
N ALA A 375 -12.28 -20.32 -8.99
CA ALA A 375 -12.72 -19.71 -7.74
C ALA A 375 -14.26 -19.80 -7.58
N PRO A 376 -14.76 -20.31 -6.43
CA PRO A 376 -16.19 -20.42 -6.17
C PRO A 376 -16.85 -19.03 -6.09
N GLY A 377 -18.14 -18.97 -6.42
CA GLY A 377 -18.94 -17.74 -6.41
C GLY A 377 -19.52 -17.41 -7.79
N ASP A 378 -20.74 -16.88 -7.80
CA ASP A 378 -21.47 -16.50 -9.01
C ASP A 378 -21.37 -14.99 -9.29
N THR A 379 -20.96 -14.21 -8.29
CA THR A 379 -20.78 -12.76 -8.36
C THR A 379 -19.31 -12.35 -8.23
N LEU A 380 -18.98 -11.16 -8.73
CA LEU A 380 -17.62 -10.61 -8.63
C LEU A 380 -17.12 -10.52 -7.16
N PRO A 381 -17.92 -10.03 -6.18
CA PRO A 381 -17.48 -9.98 -4.78
C PRO A 381 -17.22 -11.38 -4.19
N GLU A 382 -18.04 -12.37 -4.51
CA GLU A 382 -17.83 -13.75 -4.05
C GLU A 382 -16.54 -14.34 -4.61
N LYS A 383 -16.29 -14.14 -5.91
CA LYS A 383 -15.05 -14.58 -6.55
C LYS A 383 -13.81 -13.88 -5.98
N LEU A 384 -13.87 -12.56 -5.77
CA LEU A 384 -12.78 -11.81 -5.13
C LEU A 384 -12.48 -12.32 -3.72
N ALA A 385 -13.51 -12.68 -2.95
CA ALA A 385 -13.34 -13.23 -1.60
C ALA A 385 -12.79 -14.67 -1.60
N ALA A 386 -12.88 -15.37 -2.74
CA ALA A 386 -12.50 -16.77 -2.86
C ALA A 386 -11.07 -16.98 -3.40
N VAL A 387 -10.44 -15.94 -3.95
CA VAL A 387 -9.04 -16.00 -4.41
C VAL A 387 -8.09 -15.47 -3.33
N PRO A 388 -6.83 -15.94 -3.28
CA PRO A 388 -5.84 -15.40 -2.34
C PRO A 388 -5.68 -13.88 -2.52
N SER A 389 -5.96 -13.12 -1.46
CA SER A 389 -5.75 -11.68 -1.40
C SER A 389 -4.30 -11.34 -1.01
N ASN A 390 -3.92 -10.07 -1.11
CA ASN A 390 -2.71 -9.57 -0.47
C ASN A 390 -2.69 -10.00 1.02
N HIS A 391 -1.49 -10.23 1.55
CA HIS A 391 -1.14 -10.70 2.89
C HIS A 391 -1.52 -12.18 3.17
N SER A 392 -2.12 -12.87 2.19
CA SER A 392 -2.33 -14.32 2.26
C SER A 392 -1.01 -15.08 2.06
N PRO A 393 -0.76 -16.17 2.80
CA PRO A 393 0.38 -17.06 2.53
C PRO A 393 0.28 -17.77 1.16
N HIS A 394 -0.88 -17.66 0.49
CA HIS A 394 -1.12 -18.22 -0.85
C HIS A 394 -1.17 -17.14 -1.95
N PHE A 395 -0.83 -15.87 -1.65
CA PHE A 395 -0.81 -14.81 -2.64
C PHE A 395 0.26 -15.09 -3.71
N ALA A 396 -0.17 -15.24 -4.97
CA ALA A 396 0.70 -15.63 -6.07
C ALA A 396 0.29 -14.90 -7.37
N PRO A 397 0.85 -13.70 -7.62
CA PRO A 397 0.64 -12.97 -8.87
C PRO A 397 1.06 -13.77 -10.12
N ASP A 398 0.28 -13.64 -11.19
CA ASP A 398 0.58 -14.20 -12.51
C ASP A 398 1.77 -13.46 -13.15
N PRO A 399 2.91 -14.14 -13.44
CA PRO A 399 4.06 -13.54 -14.11
C PRO A 399 3.72 -12.90 -15.47
N ALA A 400 2.64 -13.32 -16.13
CA ALA A 400 2.18 -12.69 -17.38
C ALA A 400 1.83 -11.20 -17.21
N THR A 401 1.64 -10.73 -15.97
CA THR A 401 1.42 -9.31 -15.65
C THR A 401 2.68 -8.45 -15.62
N VAL A 402 3.88 -9.04 -15.75
CA VAL A 402 5.15 -8.27 -15.82
C VAL A 402 5.14 -7.27 -16.97
N ALA A 403 4.85 -7.69 -18.20
CA ALA A 403 4.83 -6.79 -19.36
C ALA A 403 3.73 -5.71 -19.25
N PRO A 404 2.46 -6.08 -18.97
CA PRO A 404 1.39 -5.11 -18.82
C PRO A 404 1.62 -4.09 -17.70
N GLY A 405 2.16 -4.49 -16.54
CA GLY A 405 2.46 -3.55 -15.46
C GLY A 405 3.66 -2.64 -15.74
N VAL A 406 4.64 -3.06 -16.54
CA VAL A 406 5.64 -2.12 -17.10
C VAL A 406 4.94 -1.11 -18.02
N ARG A 407 4.05 -1.59 -18.89
CA ARG A 407 3.34 -0.76 -19.87
C ARG A 407 2.45 0.30 -19.24
N THR A 408 1.78 0.02 -18.14
CA THR A 408 0.98 1.02 -17.40
C THR A 408 1.87 2.14 -16.87
N LEU A 409 3.02 1.83 -16.24
CA LEU A 409 3.96 2.85 -15.78
C LEU A 409 4.53 3.70 -16.93
N VAL A 410 4.95 3.05 -18.03
CA VAL A 410 5.49 3.76 -19.21
C VAL A 410 4.44 4.68 -19.83
N SER A 411 3.22 4.19 -20.06
CA SER A 411 2.14 4.99 -20.66
C SER A 411 1.65 6.10 -19.73
N GLY A 412 1.54 5.85 -18.43
CA GLY A 412 1.22 6.87 -17.43
C GLY A 412 2.26 7.98 -17.40
N ALA A 413 3.56 7.64 -17.43
CA ALA A 413 4.63 8.64 -17.49
C ALA A 413 4.55 9.47 -18.78
N LEU A 414 4.41 8.82 -19.94
CA LEU A 414 4.32 9.49 -21.24
C LEU A 414 3.09 10.38 -21.39
N ALA A 415 2.00 10.06 -20.69
CA ALA A 415 0.79 10.90 -20.68
C ALA A 415 0.99 12.24 -19.95
N LEU A 416 2.04 12.35 -19.14
CA LEU A 416 2.32 13.52 -18.29
C LEU A 416 3.65 14.20 -18.63
N LEU A 417 4.54 13.53 -19.36
CA LEU A 417 5.73 14.14 -19.96
C LEU A 417 5.37 14.95 -21.20
N SER A 418 6.27 15.85 -21.61
CA SER A 418 6.13 16.56 -22.88
C SER A 418 6.55 15.66 -24.04
N GLU A 419 5.89 15.76 -25.19
CA GLU A 419 6.35 15.14 -26.44
C GLU A 419 7.66 15.83 -26.91
N ALA A 420 8.57 15.06 -27.53
CA ALA A 420 9.90 15.53 -27.93
C ALA A 420 9.95 16.41 -29.19
#